data_AF-W8THF4-F1
#
_entry.id   AF-W8THF4-F1
#
_cell.length_a   1.000
_cell.length_b   1.000
_cell.length_c   1.000
_cell.angle_alpha   90.00
_cell.angle_beta   90.00
_cell.angle_gamma   90.00
#
_symmetry.space_group_name_H-M   'P 1'
#
loop_
_entity.id
_entity.type
_entity.pdbx_description
1 polymer ?
#
loop_
_entity_poly.entity_id
_entity_poly.type
_entity_poly.pdbx_seq_one_letter_code
_entity_poly.pdbx_strand_id
1 'polypeptide(L)' 'MAGNKDDINVSLAIDAFVKKRVTLTRAAELADKSLSDFIKILMRNNIPWMEYTQEAFSQDEEVLEELRDMEND' A
#
# COMPACT_ATOMS: atom_id res chain seq x y z
N MET A 1 11.77 4.16 31.15
CA MET A 1 10.86 3.59 30.14
C MET A 1 10.86 4.53 28.95
N ALA A 2 11.78 4.34 28.01
CA ALA A 2 11.69 5.03 26.72
C ALA A 2 10.56 4.31 25.96
N GLY A 3 9.43 4.98 25.74
CA GLY A 3 8.56 4.55 24.65
C GLY A 3 9.43 4.52 23.40
N ASN A 4 9.57 3.34 22.79
CA ASN A 4 10.55 3.07 21.74
C ASN A 4 10.36 4.11 20.63
N LYS A 5 11.38 4.92 20.36
CA LYS A 5 11.37 5.97 19.33
C LYS A 5 10.89 5.43 17.97
N ASP A 6 11.20 4.18 17.70
CA ASP A 6 10.79 3.42 16.51
C ASP A 6 9.26 3.30 16.39
N ASP A 7 8.56 3.03 17.49
CA ASP A 7 7.09 2.89 17.49
C ASP A 7 6.40 4.24 17.25
N ILE A 8 7.01 5.34 17.71
CA ILE A 8 6.54 6.71 17.45
C ILE A 8 6.72 7.06 15.97
N ASN A 9 7.88 6.74 15.37
CA ASN A 9 8.13 7.00 13.96
C ASN A 9 7.19 6.21 13.05
N VAL A 10 6.95 4.93 13.36
CA VAL A 10 6.02 4.07 12.62
C VAL A 10 4.59 4.60 12.70
N SER A 11 4.11 4.97 13.89
CA SER A 11 2.74 5.49 14.05
C SER A 11 2.52 6.82 13.32
N LEU A 12 3.50 7.72 13.33
CA LEU A 12 3.45 8.98 12.56
C LEU A 12 3.48 8.74 11.05
N ALA A 13 4.31 7.80 10.58
CA ALA A 13 4.37 7.44 9.18
C ALA A 13 3.04 6.83 8.67
N ILE A 14 2.42 5.97 9.48
CA ILE A 14 1.10 5.40 9.19
C ILE A 14 0.04 6.51 9.09
N ASP A 15 -0.03 7.42 10.08
CA ASP A 15 -1.00 8.52 10.07
C ASP A 15 -0.82 9.42 8.84
N ALA A 16 0.43 9.75 8.48
CA ALA A 16 0.73 10.54 7.30
C ALA A 16 0.33 9.84 5.99
N PHE A 17 0.54 8.52 5.91
CA PHE A 17 0.16 7.71 4.74
C PHE A 17 -1.36 7.60 4.60
N VAL A 18 -2.08 7.23 5.67
CA VAL A 18 -3.55 7.08 5.67
C VAL A 18 -4.23 8.41 5.34
N LYS A 19 -3.69 9.54 5.79
CA LYS A 19 -4.16 10.89 5.44
C LYS A 19 -3.75 11.35 4.03
N LYS A 20 -3.15 10.48 3.22
CA LYS A 20 -2.66 10.74 1.86
C LYS A 20 -1.69 11.94 1.77
N ARG A 21 -0.95 12.24 2.85
CA ARG A 21 0.01 13.36 2.90
C ARG A 21 1.38 12.97 2.36
N VAL A 22 1.69 11.67 2.35
CA VAL A 22 2.93 11.10 1.84
C VAL A 22 2.60 9.85 1.03
N THR A 23 3.47 9.53 0.08
CA THR A 23 3.39 8.25 -0.65
C THR A 23 3.78 7.09 0.26
N LEU A 24 3.42 5.86 -0.14
CA LEU A 24 3.80 4.64 0.58
C LEU A 24 5.34 4.55 0.80
N THR A 25 6.11 4.85 -0.24
CA THR A 25 7.59 4.87 -0.17
C THR A 25 8.08 5.90 0.84
N ARG A 26 7.52 7.11 0.82
CA ARG A 26 7.93 8.17 1.74
C ARG A 26 7.55 7.85 3.19
N ALA A 27 6.42 7.17 3.41
CA ALA A 27 6.04 6.67 4.73
C ALA A 27 7.02 5.60 5.25
N ALA A 28 7.47 4.68 4.39
CA ALA A 28 8.48 3.69 4.74
C ALA A 28 9.82 4.34 5.15
N GLU A 29 10.27 5.36 4.42
CA GLU A 29 11.45 6.15 4.76
C GLU A 29 11.31 6.86 6.12
N LEU A 30 10.16 7.48 6.39
CA LEU A 30 9.88 8.14 7.68
C LEU A 30 9.87 7.18 8.87
N ALA A 31 9.49 5.93 8.63
CA ALA A 31 9.48 4.86 9.63
C ALA A 31 10.84 4.18 9.80
N ASP A 32 11.85 4.57 9.02
CA ASP A 32 13.15 3.87 8.92
C ASP A 32 12.96 2.36 8.66
N LYS A 33 12.15 2.06 7.64
CA LYS A 33 11.84 0.70 7.18
C LYS A 33 12.04 0.59 5.68
N SER A 34 12.36 -0.63 5.24
CA SER A 34 12.22 -0.96 3.82
C SER A 34 10.74 -0.85 3.41
N LEU A 35 10.47 -0.59 2.13
CA LEU A 35 9.11 -0.56 1.59
C LEU A 35 8.36 -1.86 1.93
N SER A 36 9.00 -3.01 1.74
CA SER A 36 8.44 -4.33 2.02
C SER A 36 8.09 -4.51 3.51
N ASP A 37 8.91 -4.02 4.43
CA ASP A 37 8.61 -4.13 5.86
C ASP A 37 7.51 -3.17 6.29
N PHE A 38 7.45 -1.98 5.68
CA PHE A 38 6.35 -1.05 5.91
C PHE A 38 5.02 -1.62 5.39
N ILE A 39 5.00 -2.28 4.23
CA ILE A 39 3.82 -2.99 3.72
C ILE A 39 3.35 -4.06 4.72
N LYS A 40 4.25 -4.88 5.26
CA LYS A 40 3.89 -5.88 6.30
C LYS A 40 3.29 -5.23 7.54
N ILE A 41 3.79 -4.05 7.94
CA ILE A 41 3.24 -3.28 9.05
C ILE A 41 1.80 -2.85 8.73
N LEU A 42 1.55 -2.28 7.55
CA LEU A 42 0.20 -1.89 7.13
C LEU A 42 -0.75 -3.08 7.13
N MET A 43 -0.34 -4.22 6.56
CA MET A 43 -1.14 -5.46 6.54
C MET A 43 -1.48 -5.97 7.94
N ARG A 44 -0.53 -5.97 8.88
CA ARG A 44 -0.78 -6.37 10.28
C ARG A 44 -1.77 -5.45 10.99
N ASN A 45 -1.87 -4.19 10.56
CA ASN A 45 -2.82 -3.20 11.08
C ASN A 45 -4.13 -3.14 10.27
N ASN A 46 -4.35 -4.06 9.31
CA ASN A 46 -5.49 -4.05 8.39
C ASN A 46 -5.63 -2.74 7.59
N ILE A 47 -4.50 -2.09 7.28
CA ILE A 47 -4.46 -0.89 6.47
C ILE A 47 -4.14 -1.30 5.02
N PRO A 48 -5.02 -1.00 4.05
CA PRO A 48 -4.73 -1.26 2.64
C PRO A 48 -3.58 -0.36 2.18
N TRP A 49 -2.52 -0.99 1.66
CA TRP A 49 -1.33 -0.29 1.13
C TRP A 49 -1.48 0.07 -0.35
N MET A 50 -2.45 -0.54 -1.04
CA MET A 50 -2.89 -0.20 -2.38
C MET A 50 -4.40 -0.05 -2.36
N GLU A 51 -4.91 1.04 -2.94
CA GLU A 51 -6.32 1.14 -3.30
C GLU A 51 -6.48 0.46 -4.65
N TYR A 52 -7.36 -0.53 -4.72
CA TYR A 52 -7.84 -1.04 -5.99
C TYR A 52 -8.79 0.02 -6.56
N THR A 53 -8.31 0.82 -7.51
CA THR A 53 -9.08 1.94 -8.07
C THR A 53 -10.04 1.47 -9.17
N GLN A 54 -11.01 2.32 -9.52
CA GLN A 54 -11.91 2.03 -10.64
C GLN A 54 -11.14 1.90 -11.96
N GLU A 55 -10.08 2.69 -12.14
CA GLU A 55 -9.22 2.59 -13.32
C GLU A 55 -8.46 1.26 -13.35
N ALA A 56 -7.92 0.82 -12.21
CA ALA A 56 -7.26 -0.48 -12.11
C ALA A 56 -8.24 -1.62 -12.42
N PHE A 57 -9.49 -1.52 -11.94
CA PHE A 57 -10.54 -2.47 -12.26
C PHE A 57 -10.87 -2.49 -13.76
N SER A 58 -11.06 -1.33 -14.39
CA SER A 58 -11.38 -1.27 -15.82
C SER A 58 -10.24 -1.78 -16.70
N GLN A 59 -8.98 -1.53 -16.33
CA GLN A 59 -7.83 -2.10 -17.02
C GLN A 59 -7.77 -3.62 -16.90
N ASP A 60 -8.05 -4.16 -15.70
CA ASP A 60 -8.14 -5.61 -15.52
C ASP A 60 -9.29 -6.20 -16.36
N GLU A 61 -10.46 -5.55 -16.40
CA GLU A 61 -11.62 -6.01 -17.17
C GLU A 61 -11.33 -6.07 -18.67
N GLU A 62 -10.69 -5.03 -19.24
CA GLU A 62 -10.26 -4.99 -20.64
C GLU A 62 -9.31 -6.15 -20.97
N VAL A 63 -8.28 -6.36 -20.15
CA VAL A 63 -7.32 -7.46 -20.35
C VAL A 63 -8.00 -8.83 -20.21
N LEU A 64 -8.93 -8.98 -19.27
CA LEU A 64 -9.67 -10.22 -19.09
C LEU A 64 -10.62 -10.53 -20.25
N GLU A 65 -11.21 -9.52 -20.89
CA GLU A 65 -12.01 -9.69 -22.11
C GLU A 65 -11.13 -10.14 -23.28
N GLU A 66 -10.00 -9.46 -23.52
CA GLU A 66 -9.04 -9.85 -24.57
C GLU A 66 -8.60 -11.31 -24.44
N LEU A 67 -8.27 -11.73 -23.22
CA LEU A 67 -7.83 -13.11 -22.96
C LEU A 67 -8.95 -14.14 -23.18
N ARG A 68 -10.21 -13.81 -22.90
CA ARG A 68 -11.36 -14.68 -23.18
C ARG A 68 -11.60 -14.83 -24.67
N ASP A 69 -11.47 -13.75 -25.42
CA ASP A 69 -11.66 -13.79 -26.87
C ASP A 69 -10.56 -14.63 -27.55
N MET A 70 -9.31 -14.56 -27.05
CA MET A 70 -8.22 -15.43 -27.52
C MET A 70 -8.41 -16.93 -27.23
N GLU A 71 -9.19 -17.31 -26.20
CA GLU A 71 -9.47 -18.71 -25.87
C GLU A 71 -10.56 -19.31 -26.77
N ASN A 72 -11.39 -18.48 -27.40
CA ASN A 72 -12.53 -18.91 -28.21
C ASN A 72 -12.24 -18.95 -29.73
N ASP A 73 -11.02 -18.60 -30.16
CA ASP A 73 -10.49 -18.70 -31.53
C ASP A 73 -9.61 -19.96 -31.73
#